data_AF-A0A6M0FZV5-F1
#
_entry.id   AF-A0A6M0FZV5-F1
#
_cell.length_a   1.000
_cell.length_b   1.000
_cell.length_c   1.000
_cell.angle_alpha   90.00
_cell.angle_beta   90.00
_cell.angle_gamma   90.00
#
_symmetry.space_group_name_H-M   'P 1'
#
loop_
_entity.id
_entity.type
_entity.pdbx_description
1 polymer ?
#
loop_
_entity_poly.entity_id
_entity_poly.type
_entity_poly.pdbx_seq_one_letter_code
_entity_poly.pdbx_strand_id
1 'polypeptide(L)'
;MSNDDSPSVQVDLTPRFQRNLRDLAKRYRSIRSDLKPLIRQLQIGELPGNRITGINYALFKVRLKNSDIQKGKSAGYRVIYYVKTSSRVILVTIYSKSDMSDVNVDMLYETITLYEQQQESEV
;
A
#
# COMPACT_ATOMS: atom_id res chain seq x y z
N MET A 1 -7.83 19.50 28.21
CA MET A 1 -7.25 19.42 26.85
C MET A 1 -7.03 17.95 26.59
N SER A 2 -7.84 17.34 25.72
CA SER A 2 -7.87 15.89 25.55
C SER A 2 -6.57 15.43 24.88
N ASN A 3 -5.80 14.60 25.57
CA ASN A 3 -4.72 13.82 24.96
C ASN A 3 -5.39 12.84 23.99
N ASP A 4 -5.25 13.10 22.70
CA ASP A 4 -5.61 12.15 21.66
C ASP A 4 -4.48 11.11 21.58
N ASP A 5 -4.49 10.14 22.50
CA ASP A 5 -3.71 8.89 22.43
C ASP A 5 -4.29 7.99 21.33
N SER A 6 -4.45 8.54 20.12
CA SER A 6 -4.76 7.76 18.93
C SER A 6 -3.55 6.89 18.62
N PRO A 7 -3.72 5.57 18.40
CA PRO A 7 -2.60 4.69 18.04
C PRO A 7 -2.02 5.17 16.71
N SER A 8 -0.83 5.79 16.75
CA SER A 8 -0.13 6.23 15.56
C SER A 8 0.52 5.01 14.90
N VAL A 9 -0.19 4.38 13.96
CA VAL A 9 0.40 3.33 13.15
C VAL A 9 1.40 3.95 12.19
N GLN A 10 2.64 3.48 12.24
CA GLN A 10 3.69 3.87 11.31
C GLN A 10 3.41 3.23 9.94
N VAL A 11 3.41 4.06 8.89
CA VAL A 11 3.21 3.62 7.51
C VAL A 11 4.49 3.81 6.72
N ASP A 12 5.17 2.72 6.42
CA ASP A 12 6.40 2.71 5.63
C ASP A 12 6.15 2.31 4.18
N LEU A 13 7.09 2.66 3.29
CA LEU A 13 7.00 2.39 1.86
C LEU A 13 8.19 1.53 1.44
N THR A 14 7.93 0.43 0.72
CA THR A 14 9.03 -0.32 0.10
C THR A 14 9.66 0.49 -1.05
N PRO A 15 10.93 0.23 -1.42
CA PRO A 15 11.54 0.83 -2.61
C PRO A 15 10.73 0.57 -3.88
N ARG A 16 10.10 -0.62 -3.98
CA ARG A 16 9.22 -0.97 -5.09
C ARG A 16 7.97 -0.10 -5.14
N PHE A 17 7.31 0.10 -4.01
CA PHE A 17 6.16 0.98 -3.92
C PHE A 17 6.51 2.40 -4.37
N GLN A 18 7.63 2.95 -3.88
CA GLN A 18 8.09 4.28 -4.26
C GLN A 18 8.36 4.40 -5.76
N ARG A 19 9.03 3.40 -6.37
CA ARG A 19 9.26 3.36 -7.83
C ARG A 19 7.94 3.37 -8.60
N ASN A 20 7.03 2.45 -8.28
CA ASN A 20 5.75 2.35 -8.97
C ASN A 20 4.89 3.60 -8.80
N LEU A 21 4.90 4.20 -7.60
CA LEU A 21 4.21 5.46 -7.35
C LEU A 21 4.78 6.58 -8.22
N ARG A 22 6.10 6.67 -8.36
CA ARG A 22 6.75 7.67 -9.23
C ARG A 22 6.35 7.49 -10.70
N ASP A 23 6.30 6.24 -11.19
CA ASP A 23 5.93 5.97 -12.58
C ASP A 23 4.45 6.27 -12.85
N LEU A 24 3.57 5.90 -11.93
CA LEU A 24 2.15 6.24 -12.02
C LEU A 24 1.92 7.75 -11.91
N ALA A 25 2.68 8.46 -11.07
CA ALA A 25 2.57 9.91 -10.91
C ALA A 25 2.91 10.69 -12.20
N LYS A 26 3.69 10.10 -13.12
CA LYS A 26 3.93 10.68 -14.46
C LYS A 26 2.66 10.73 -15.31
N ARG A 27 1.76 9.75 -15.13
CA ARG A 27 0.52 9.59 -15.92
C ARG A 27 -0.72 10.11 -15.20
N TYR A 28 -0.71 10.05 -13.87
CA TYR A 28 -1.84 10.35 -13.02
C TYR A 28 -1.42 11.37 -11.95
N ARG A 29 -1.65 12.65 -12.26
CA ARG A 29 -1.30 13.80 -11.41
C ARG A 29 -1.97 13.78 -10.04
N SER A 30 -3.13 13.14 -9.92
CA SER A 30 -3.93 13.07 -8.70
C SER A 30 -3.60 11.87 -7.81
N ILE A 31 -2.65 11.00 -8.20
CA ILE A 31 -2.38 9.76 -7.45
C ILE A 31 -1.97 10.00 -6.00
N ARG A 32 -1.21 11.07 -5.73
CA ARG A 32 -0.79 11.42 -4.36
C ARG A 32 -1.98 11.84 -3.50
N SER A 33 -2.91 12.62 -4.05
CA SER A 33 -4.15 12.98 -3.36
C SER A 33 -5.08 11.78 -3.20
N ASP A 34 -5.16 10.90 -4.19
CA ASP A 34 -5.99 9.69 -4.15
C ASP A 34 -5.49 8.66 -3.11
N LEU A 35 -4.18 8.65 -2.85
CA LEU A 35 -3.56 7.77 -1.85
C LEU A 35 -3.70 8.30 -0.41
N LYS A 36 -3.83 9.63 -0.24
CA LYS A 36 -3.84 10.28 1.08
C LYS A 36 -4.94 9.75 2.03
N PRO A 37 -6.19 9.49 1.59
CA PRO A 37 -7.21 8.89 2.44
C PRO A 37 -6.78 7.52 2.97
N LEU A 38 -6.18 6.66 2.13
CA LEU A 38 -5.72 5.35 2.56
C LEU A 38 -4.63 5.45 3.63
N ILE A 39 -3.65 6.34 3.44
CA ILE A 39 -2.57 6.51 4.43
C ILE A 39 -3.15 6.95 5.78
N ARG A 40 -4.11 7.89 5.79
CA ARG A 40 -4.78 8.32 7.03
C ARG A 40 -5.51 7.19 7.73
N GLN A 41 -6.26 6.38 6.97
CA GLN A 41 -6.97 5.21 7.52
C GLN A 41 -5.99 4.22 8.17
N LEU A 42 -4.89 3.92 7.47
CA LEU A 42 -3.85 3.04 8.01
C LEU A 42 -3.22 3.62 9.29
N GLN A 43 -2.95 4.92 9.31
CA GLN A 43 -2.35 5.62 10.46
C GLN A 43 -3.21 5.59 11.73
N ILE A 44 -4.54 5.51 11.60
CA ILE A 44 -5.47 5.37 12.74
C ILE A 44 -5.78 3.90 13.07
N GLY A 45 -5.10 2.94 12.44
CA GLY A 45 -5.28 1.51 12.70
C GLY A 45 -6.39 0.83 11.91
N GLU A 46 -7.06 1.51 10.97
CA GLU A 46 -7.98 0.84 10.07
C GLU A 46 -7.21 -0.02 9.06
N LEU A 47 -7.72 -1.23 8.78
CA LEU A 47 -7.15 -2.15 7.81
C LEU A 47 -8.11 -2.35 6.61
N PRO A 48 -8.30 -1.34 5.75
CA PRO A 48 -9.24 -1.42 4.64
C PRO A 48 -8.80 -2.43 3.57
N GLY A 49 -9.76 -2.96 2.82
CA GLY A 49 -9.50 -3.84 1.69
C GLY A 49 -9.71 -5.32 2.00
N ASN A 50 -9.28 -6.17 1.07
CA ASN A 50 -9.45 -7.62 1.18
C ASN A 50 -8.12 -8.30 1.46
N ARG A 51 -8.10 -9.21 2.43
CA ARG A 51 -6.90 -10.03 2.70
C ARG A 51 -6.55 -10.90 1.49
N ILE A 52 -5.28 -10.97 1.16
CA ILE A 52 -4.74 -11.89 0.15
C ILE A 52 -4.46 -13.22 0.84
N THR A 53 -5.08 -14.30 0.37
CA THR A 53 -4.88 -15.66 0.88
C THR A 53 -3.78 -16.38 0.11
N GLY A 54 -3.23 -17.47 0.68
CA GLY A 54 -2.19 -18.28 0.01
C GLY A 54 -0.77 -17.74 0.18
N ILE A 55 -0.56 -16.83 1.14
CA ILE A 55 0.74 -16.27 1.51
C ILE A 55 0.83 -16.18 3.03
N ASN A 56 1.99 -16.46 3.62
CA ASN A 56 2.19 -16.47 5.07
C ASN A 56 2.36 -15.06 5.68
N TYR A 57 1.96 -14.02 4.96
CA TYR A 57 2.01 -12.63 5.39
C TYR A 57 0.60 -12.04 5.50
N ALA A 58 0.41 -11.12 6.44
CA ALA A 58 -0.84 -10.37 6.58
C ALA A 58 -0.96 -9.28 5.51
N LEU A 59 -1.21 -9.71 4.27
CA LEU A 59 -1.34 -8.85 3.10
C LEU A 59 -2.78 -8.48 2.80
N PHE A 60 -3.00 -7.22 2.47
CA PHE A 60 -4.31 -6.68 2.14
C PHE A 60 -4.25 -5.92 0.82
N LYS A 61 -5.34 -6.00 0.06
CA LYS A 61 -5.51 -5.34 -1.24
C LYS A 61 -6.65 -4.33 -1.17
N VAL A 62 -6.31 -3.07 -1.43
CA VAL A 62 -7.25 -1.95 -1.46
C VAL A 62 -7.48 -1.50 -2.90
N ARG A 63 -8.75 -1.23 -3.24
CA ARG A 63 -9.14 -0.61 -4.51
C ARG A 63 -9.33 0.88 -4.29
N LEU A 64 -8.41 1.69 -4.82
CA LEU A 64 -8.52 3.14 -4.78
C LEU A 64 -9.14 3.67 -6.08
N LYS A 65 -9.92 4.74 -5.96
CA LYS A 65 -10.37 5.49 -7.13
C LYS A 65 -9.13 6.15 -7.76
N ASN A 66 -9.09 6.17 -9.09
CA ASN A 66 -8.18 7.02 -9.84
C ASN A 66 -9.00 8.22 -10.30
N SER A 67 -8.72 9.40 -9.76
CA SER A 67 -9.47 10.62 -10.03
C SER A 67 -9.15 11.23 -11.39
N ASP A 68 -8.05 10.83 -12.02
CA ASP A 68 -7.64 11.29 -13.35
C ASP A 68 -8.35 10.53 -14.49
N ILE A 69 -9.16 9.51 -14.18
CA ILE A 69 -9.95 8.78 -15.16
C ILE A 69 -11.45 8.91 -14.85
N GLN A 70 -12.28 9.05 -15.88
CA GLN A 70 -13.75 9.05 -15.76
C GLN A 70 -14.30 7.61 -15.63
N LYS A 71 -13.70 6.81 -14.76
CA LYS A 71 -14.11 5.43 -14.48
C LYS A 71 -14.16 5.19 -12.97
N GLY A 72 -14.97 4.23 -12.54
CA GLY A 72 -15.08 3.85 -11.13
C GLY A 72 -13.83 3.14 -10.58
N LYS A 73 -13.88 2.75 -9.30
CA LYS A 73 -12.78 2.05 -8.58
C LYS A 73 -12.29 0.78 -9.29
N SER A 74 -13.12 0.14 -10.10
CA SER A 74 -12.77 -1.07 -10.87
C SER A 74 -11.58 -0.83 -11.81
N ALA A 75 -11.49 0.37 -12.39
CA ALA A 75 -10.43 0.80 -13.28
C ALA A 75 -9.32 1.61 -12.58
N GLY A 76 -9.45 1.85 -11.27
CA GLY A 76 -8.50 2.65 -10.50
C GLY A 76 -7.26 1.88 -10.06
N TYR A 77 -6.66 2.33 -8.96
CA TYR A 77 -5.44 1.74 -8.42
C TYR A 77 -5.72 0.55 -7.52
N ARG A 78 -4.77 -0.37 -7.49
CA ARG A 78 -4.67 -1.43 -6.49
C ARG A 78 -3.43 -1.16 -5.66
N VAL A 79 -3.66 -0.95 -4.37
CA VAL A 79 -2.60 -0.84 -3.37
C VAL A 79 -2.56 -2.13 -2.58
N ILE A 80 -1.36 -2.67 -2.39
CA ILE A 80 -1.12 -3.83 -1.56
C ILE A 80 -0.23 -3.41 -0.41
N TYR A 81 -0.66 -3.73 0.80
CA TYR A 81 0.09 -3.44 2.02
C TYR A 81 0.17 -4.66 2.92
N TYR A 82 1.25 -4.72 3.69
CA TYR A 82 1.56 -5.75 4.66
C TYR A 82 1.45 -5.18 6.07
N VAL A 83 0.70 -5.84 6.94
CA VAL A 83 0.64 -5.51 8.38
C VAL A 83 1.77 -6.27 9.08
N LYS A 84 2.85 -5.57 9.42
CA LYS A 84 4.01 -6.17 10.11
C LYS A 84 3.73 -6.37 11.59
N THR A 85 3.16 -5.34 12.23
CA THR A 85 2.71 -5.38 13.62
C THR A 85 1.44 -4.56 13.76
N SER A 86 0.82 -4.56 14.95
CA SER A 86 -0.34 -3.71 15.25
C SER A 86 -0.06 -2.21 15.09
N SER A 87 1.21 -1.78 15.18
CA SER A 87 1.61 -0.38 15.06
C SER A 87 2.42 -0.07 13.79
N ARG A 88 2.62 -1.05 12.89
CA ARG A 88 3.45 -0.87 11.68
C ARG A 88 2.86 -1.53 10.45
N VAL A 89 2.60 -0.72 9.43
CA VAL A 89 2.08 -1.13 8.12
C VAL A 89 3.09 -0.73 7.03
N ILE A 90 3.30 -1.63 6.07
CA ILE A 90 4.24 -1.44 4.97
C ILE A 90 3.46 -1.46 3.65
N LEU A 91 3.49 -0.36 2.89
CA LEU A 91 2.95 -0.34 1.53
C LEU A 91 3.93 -1.06 0.59
N VAL A 92 3.52 -2.22 0.09
CA VAL A 92 4.38 -3.15 -0.67
C VAL A 92 4.46 -2.77 -2.13
N THR A 93 3.31 -2.54 -2.78
CA THR A 93 3.27 -2.15 -4.20
C THR A 93 1.96 -1.43 -4.53
N ILE A 94 1.99 -0.62 -5.58
CA ILE A 94 0.83 0.04 -6.19
C ILE A 94 0.86 -0.19 -7.70
N TYR A 95 -0.30 -0.36 -8.31
CA TYR A 95 -0.45 -0.44 -9.77
C TYR A 95 -1.84 0.04 -10.21
N SER A 96 -1.95 0.53 -11.45
CA SER A 96 -3.25 0.78 -12.09
C SER A 96 -3.81 -0.51 -12.68
N LYS A 97 -5.13 -0.74 -12.63
CA LYS A 97 -5.76 -1.90 -13.30
C LYS A 97 -5.50 -1.93 -14.80
N SER A 98 -5.36 -0.75 -15.41
CA SER A 98 -5.06 -0.62 -16.84
C SER A 98 -3.72 -1.24 -17.22
N ASP A 99 -2.78 -1.25 -16.28
CA ASP A 99 -1.39 -1.60 -16.56
C ASP A 99 -1.11 -3.06 -16.19
N MET A 100 -1.87 -3.61 -15.23
CA MET A 100 -1.62 -4.94 -14.73
C MET A 100 -2.93 -5.58 -14.25
N SER A 101 -3.22 -6.77 -14.77
CA SER A 101 -4.46 -7.48 -14.45
C SER A 101 -4.39 -8.20 -13.11
N ASP A 102 -3.23 -8.75 -12.78
CA ASP A 102 -3.00 -9.54 -11.57
C ASP A 102 -1.60 -9.31 -10.98
N VAL A 103 -1.47 -9.48 -9.66
CA VAL A 103 -0.19 -9.35 -8.96
C VAL A 103 0.39 -10.73 -8.71
N ASN A 104 1.66 -10.94 -9.03
CA ASN A 104 2.33 -12.20 -8.72
C ASN A 104 2.62 -12.25 -7.21
N VAL A 105 2.15 -13.31 -6.54
CA VAL A 105 2.33 -13.55 -5.10
C VAL A 105 3.82 -13.74 -4.74
N ASP A 106 4.60 -14.40 -5.59
CA ASP A 106 6.03 -14.62 -5.39
C ASP A 106 6.79 -13.29 -5.36
N MET A 107 6.42 -12.36 -6.27
CA MET A 107 7.00 -11.02 -6.29
C MET A 107 6.67 -10.23 -5.03
N LEU A 108 5.46 -10.38 -4.49
CA LEU A 108 5.10 -9.77 -3.20
C LEU A 108 5.93 -10.33 -2.06
N TYR A 109 6.08 -11.66 -2.01
CA TYR A 109 6.89 -12.36 -1.02
C TYR A 109 8.34 -11.86 -1.07
N GLU A 110 8.97 -11.88 -2.24
CA GLU A 110 10.34 -11.39 -2.45
C GLU A 110 10.49 -9.93 -2.01
N THR A 111 9.56 -9.07 -2.39
CA THR A 111 9.60 -7.64 -2.03
C THR A 111 9.56 -7.43 -0.51
N ILE A 112 8.75 -8.22 0.21
CA ILE A 112 8.65 -8.14 1.67
C ILE A 112 9.93 -8.67 2.32
N THR A 113 10.38 -9.87 1.92
CA THR A 113 11.60 -10.50 2.44
C THR A 113 12.82 -9.59 2.29
N LEU A 114 13.02 -9.02 1.10
CA LEU A 114 14.14 -8.08 0.86
C LEU A 114 14.02 -6.82 1.72
N TYR A 115 12.81 -6.30 1.89
CA TYR A 115 12.58 -5.13 2.74
C TYR A 115 12.87 -5.42 4.20
N GLU A 116 12.46 -6.59 4.72
CA GLU A 116 12.75 -6.98 6.10
C GLU A 116 14.24 -7.18 6.36
N GLN A 117 14.97 -7.83 5.44
CA GLN A 117 16.42 -8.01 5.53
C GLN A 117 17.19 -6.68 5.56
N GLN A 118 16.77 -5.71 4.75
CA GLN A 118 17.36 -4.37 4.73
C GLN A 118 17.17 -3.65 6.06
N GLN A 119 15.99 -3.79 6.66
CA GLN A 119 15.67 -3.15 7.94
C GLN A 119 16.39 -3.80 9.13
N GLU A 120 16.70 -5.09 9.07
CA GLU A 120 17.44 -5.81 10.12
C GLU A 120 18.95 -5.53 10.06
N SER A 121 19.48 -5.20 8.88
CA SER A 121 20.89 -4.85 8.69
C SER A 121 21.23 -3.40 9.10
N GLU A 122 20.21 -2.57 9.33
CA GLU A 122 20.33 -1.16 9.74
C GLU A 122 20.21 -0.96 11.27
N VAL A 123 20.04 -2.04 12.04
CA VAL A 123 19.90 -2.05 13.51
C VAL A 123 21.17 -2.58 14.17
#